data_AF-A0A0A9WDT5-F1
#
_entry.id   AF-A0A0A9WDT5-F1
#
_cell.length_a   1.000
_cell.length_b   1.000
_cell.length_c   1.000
_cell.angle_alpha   90.00
_cell.angle_beta   90.00
_cell.angle_gamma   90.00
#
_symmetry.space_group_name_H-M   'P 1'
#
loop_
_entity.id
_entity.type
_entity.pdbx_description
1 polymer ?
#
loop_
_entity_poly.entity_id
_entity_poly.type
_entity_poly.pdbx_seq_one_letter_code
_entity_poly.pdbx_strand_id
1 'polypeptide(L)'
;ESSRRNAAVGKAYLCIFVCMSTKAVHLEAVTKLSTEAFLASLSRFTSRRGLPEAIYSDCGSNFLGASRILKEFFNWYKELDTKEAIVNYSASSGFHWHFNPPYS
;
A
#
# COMPACT_ATOMS: atom_id res chain seq x y z
N GLU A 1 25.89 11.44 -2.88
CA GLU A 1 25.51 10.88 -1.56
C GLU A 1 26.77 10.36 -0.86
N SER A 2 26.99 10.76 0.39
CA SER A 2 28.13 10.26 1.19
C SER A 2 27.91 8.80 1.57
N SER A 3 28.88 7.93 1.28
CA SER A 3 28.94 6.57 1.84
C SER A 3 28.81 6.66 3.36
N ARG A 4 27.72 6.12 3.92
CA ARG A 4 27.52 6.09 5.38
C ARG A 4 28.48 5.04 5.94
N ARG A 5 29.54 5.47 6.65
CA ARG A 5 30.47 4.57 7.34
C ARG A 5 29.66 3.62 8.25
N ASN A 6 29.86 2.31 8.09
CA ASN A 6 29.17 1.21 8.79
C ASN A 6 27.68 1.00 8.46
N ALA A 7 27.22 1.34 7.26
CA ALA A 7 25.89 0.94 6.83
C ALA A 7 25.73 -0.60 6.82
N ALA A 8 24.71 -1.09 7.52
CA ALA A 8 24.38 -2.51 7.50
C ALA A 8 24.00 -2.94 6.06
N VAL A 9 24.69 -3.95 5.54
CA VAL A 9 24.39 -4.53 4.23
C VAL A 9 23.25 -5.52 4.41
N GLY A 10 22.11 -5.24 3.78
CA GLY A 10 20.93 -6.08 3.79
C GLY A 10 20.49 -6.46 2.38
N LYS A 11 19.68 -7.52 2.26
CA LYS A 11 19.03 -7.84 1.00
C LYS A 11 17.99 -6.77 0.67
N ALA A 12 17.97 -6.35 -0.59
CA ALA A 12 16.94 -5.50 -1.15
C ALA A 12 16.22 -6.26 -2.27
N TYR A 13 14.91 -6.08 -2.34
CA TYR A 13 14.05 -6.66 -3.36
C TYR A 13 13.25 -5.55 -4.03
N LEU A 14 12.84 -5.79 -5.27
CA LEU A 14 11.96 -4.89 -6.01
C LEU A 14 10.63 -5.58 -6.26
N CYS A 15 9.54 -4.94 -5.84
CA CYS A 15 8.22 -5.27 -6.33
C CYS A 15 7.97 -4.53 -7.64
N ILE A 16 7.67 -5.28 -8.69
CA ILE A 16 7.53 -4.78 -10.06
C ILE A 16 6.05 -4.82 -10.43
N PHE A 17 5.46 -3.66 -10.70
CA PHE A 17 4.12 -3.54 -11.24
C PHE A 17 4.20 -3.20 -12.73
N VAL A 18 3.52 -3.96 -13.56
CA VAL A 18 3.51 -3.75 -15.02
C VAL A 18 2.07 -3.51 -15.49
N CYS A 19 1.84 -2.38 -16.15
CA CYS A 19 0.56 -2.13 -16.81
C CYS A 19 0.47 -2.98 -18.08
N MET A 20 -0.50 -3.89 -18.16
CA MET A 20 -0.63 -4.77 -19.33
C MET A 20 -1.01 -4.01 -20.61
N SER A 21 -1.72 -2.89 -20.48
CA SER A 21 -2.19 -2.05 -21.61
C SER A 21 -1.08 -1.20 -22.23
N THR A 22 -0.29 -0.52 -21.39
CA THR A 22 0.73 0.45 -21.87
C THR A 22 2.16 -0.07 -21.76
N LYS A 23 2.37 -1.20 -21.09
CA LYS A 23 3.69 -1.73 -20.71
C LYS A 23 4.49 -0.83 -19.77
N ALA A 24 3.87 0.19 -19.18
CA ALA A 24 4.50 1.03 -18.17
C ALA A 24 4.90 0.18 -16.94
N VAL A 25 6.11 0.41 -16.44
CA VAL A 25 6.66 -0.30 -15.27
C VAL A 25 6.77 0.67 -14.09
N HIS A 26 6.32 0.21 -12.93
CA HIS A 26 6.48 0.92 -11.66
C HIS A 26 7.21 0.02 -10.67
N LEU A 27 8.25 0.56 -10.04
CA LEU A 27 9.13 -0.18 -9.13
C LEU A 27 8.96 0.32 -7.70
N GLU A 28 8.81 -0.61 -6.77
CA GLU A 28 8.78 -0.35 -5.34
C GLU A 28 9.89 -1.14 -4.65
N ALA A 29 10.77 -0.44 -3.93
CA ALA A 29 11.77 -1.09 -3.09
C ALA A 29 11.11 -1.71 -1.85
N VAL A 30 11.48 -2.96 -1.54
CA VAL A 30 11.07 -3.68 -0.34
C VAL A 30 12.25 -4.41 0.28
N THR A 31 12.25 -4.54 1.60
CA THR A 31 13.38 -5.15 2.35
C THR A 31 13.20 -6.65 2.58
N LYS A 32 12.01 -7.20 2.30
CA LYS A 32 11.66 -8.61 2.51
C LYS A 32 10.70 -9.10 1.42
N LEU A 33 10.73 -10.41 1.12
CA LEU A 33 9.75 -11.10 0.27
C LEU A 33 8.56 -11.65 1.10
N SER A 34 7.98 -10.81 1.95
CA SER A 34 6.83 -11.20 2.78
C SER A 34 5.53 -10.58 2.26
N THR A 35 4.40 -11.12 2.73
CA THR A 35 3.06 -10.60 2.44
C THR A 35 2.91 -9.14 2.84
N GLU A 36 3.39 -8.78 4.04
CA GLU A 36 3.28 -7.42 4.59
C GLU A 36 4.11 -6.44 3.76
N ALA A 37 5.30 -6.86 3.33
CA ALA A 37 6.16 -6.06 2.46
C ALA A 37 5.49 -5.78 1.10
N PHE A 38 4.82 -6.78 0.53
CA PHE A 38 4.04 -6.62 -0.70
C PHE A 38 2.80 -5.74 -0.51
N LEU A 39 2.03 -5.92 0.57
CA LEU A 39 0.87 -5.06 0.86
C LEU A 39 1.29 -3.59 1.03
N ALA A 40 2.42 -3.34 1.68
CA ALA A 40 2.96 -1.99 1.82
C ALA A 40 3.38 -1.41 0.45
N SER A 41 4.01 -2.20 -0.43
CA SER A 41 4.34 -1.74 -1.79
C SER A 41 3.12 -1.52 -2.65
N LEU A 42 2.10 -2.38 -2.55
CA LEU A 42 0.83 -2.22 -3.23
C LEU A 42 0.13 -0.92 -2.79
N SER A 43 0.09 -0.62 -1.49
CA SER A 43 -0.46 0.64 -0.98
C SER A 43 0.25 1.87 -1.55
N ARG A 44 1.59 1.86 -1.62
CA ARG A 44 2.37 2.95 -2.25
C ARG A 44 2.11 3.07 -3.75
N PHE A 45 1.99 1.94 -4.45
CA PHE A 45 1.66 1.90 -5.87
C PHE A 45 0.27 2.50 -6.12
N THR A 46 -0.75 2.03 -5.40
CA THR A 46 -2.14 2.47 -5.61
C THR A 46 -2.36 3.91 -5.18
N SER A 47 -1.68 4.38 -4.13
CA SER A 47 -1.71 5.79 -3.73
C SER A 47 -1.19 6.74 -4.81
N ARG A 48 -0.25 6.27 -5.67
CA ARG A 48 0.34 7.07 -6.75
C ARG A 48 -0.32 6.88 -8.11
N ARG A 49 -0.79 5.66 -8.40
CA ARG A 49 -1.28 5.27 -9.74
C ARG A 49 -2.79 5.01 -9.80
N GLY A 50 -3.46 5.03 -8.65
CA GLY A 50 -4.85 4.60 -8.51
C GLY A 50 -4.95 3.09 -8.31
N LEU A 51 -6.17 2.64 -7.98
CA LEU A 51 -6.47 1.22 -7.83
C LEU A 51 -6.57 0.56 -9.22
N PRO A 52 -5.84 -0.53 -9.48
CA PRO A 52 -6.04 -1.31 -10.69
C PRO A 52 -7.38 -2.05 -10.63
N GLU A 53 -7.99 -2.29 -11.79
CA GLU A 53 -9.20 -3.11 -11.91
C GLU A 53 -8.91 -4.58 -11.56
N ALA A 54 -7.77 -5.10 -12.00
CA ALA A 54 -7.32 -6.46 -11.74
C ALA A 54 -5.80 -6.50 -11.50
N ILE A 55 -5.38 -7.43 -10.65
CA ILE A 55 -3.96 -7.73 -10.38
C ILE A 55 -3.71 -9.18 -10.77
N TYR A 56 -2.65 -9.40 -11.56
CA TYR A 56 -2.18 -10.71 -11.95
C TYR A 56 -0.79 -10.92 -11.34
N SER A 57 -0.59 -12.04 -10.66
CA SER A 57 0.69 -12.45 -10.06
C SER A 57 0.88 -13.95 -10.22
N ASP A 58 2.10 -14.44 -9.98
CA ASP A 58 2.31 -15.86 -9.75
C ASP A 58 1.74 -16.30 -8.39
N CYS A 59 1.86 -17.61 -8.09
CA CYS A 59 1.44 -18.22 -6.83
C CYS A 59 2.48 -18.07 -5.70
N GLY A 60 3.31 -17.01 -5.72
CA GLY A 60 4.22 -16.69 -4.63
C GLY A 60 3.48 -16.55 -3.29
N SER A 61 4.07 -17.05 -2.22
CA SER A 61 3.43 -17.09 -0.89
C SER A 61 3.06 -15.70 -0.36
N ASN A 62 3.87 -14.70 -0.68
CA ASN A 62 3.62 -13.28 -0.40
C ASN A 62 2.36 -12.76 -1.12
N PHE A 63 2.13 -13.14 -2.38
CA PHE A 63 0.97 -12.74 -3.16
C PHE A 63 -0.29 -13.49 -2.75
N LEU A 64 -0.18 -14.81 -2.51
CA LEU A 64 -1.29 -15.61 -1.99
C LEU A 64 -1.77 -15.10 -0.62
N GLY A 65 -0.83 -14.80 0.28
CA GLY A 65 -1.15 -14.21 1.59
C GLY A 65 -1.86 -12.87 1.46
N ALA A 66 -1.39 -12.01 0.56
CA ALA A 66 -1.99 -10.70 0.34
C ALA A 66 -3.39 -10.80 -0.29
N SER A 67 -3.56 -11.70 -1.27
CA SER A 67 -4.86 -11.98 -1.89
C SER A 67 -5.90 -12.42 -0.85
N ARG A 68 -5.52 -13.30 0.08
CA ARG A 68 -6.39 -13.71 1.19
C ARG A 68 -6.77 -12.52 2.09
N ILE A 69 -5.78 -11.77 2.56
CA ILE A 69 -6.01 -10.62 3.45
C ILE A 69 -6.92 -9.58 2.80
N LEU A 70 -6.67 -9.24 1.53
CA LEU A 70 -7.48 -8.28 0.81
C LEU A 70 -8.91 -8.78 0.60
N LYS A 71 -9.08 -10.08 0.28
CA LYS A 71 -10.40 -10.69 0.15
C LYS A 71 -11.20 -10.62 1.45
N GLU A 72 -10.57 -10.95 2.57
CA GLU A 72 -11.18 -10.85 3.90
C GLU A 72 -11.57 -9.40 4.23
N PHE A 73 -10.66 -8.45 3.99
CA PHE A 73 -10.94 -7.01 4.17
C PHE A 73 -12.12 -6.53 3.32
N PHE A 74 -12.19 -6.90 2.05
CA PHE A 74 -13.30 -6.48 1.19
C PHE A 74 -14.62 -7.14 1.55
N ASN A 75 -14.60 -8.37 2.09
CA ASN A 75 -15.82 -9.00 2.60
C ASN A 75 -16.32 -8.27 3.84
N TRP A 76 -15.45 -7.98 4.80
CA TRP A 76 -15.76 -7.17 5.98
C TRP A 76 -16.29 -5.78 5.61
N TYR A 77 -15.65 -5.10 4.65
CA TYR A 77 -16.07 -3.77 4.20
C TYR A 77 -17.44 -3.75 3.48
N LYS A 78 -17.86 -4.88 2.90
CA LYS A 78 -19.17 -5.02 2.24
C LYS A 78 -20.32 -5.21 3.22
N GLU A 79 -20.05 -5.54 4.47
CA GLU A 79 -21.06 -5.62 5.52
C GLU A 79 -21.72 -4.23 5.68
N LEU A 80 -23.06 -4.20 5.67
CA LEU A 80 -23.83 -2.95 5.68
C LEU A 80 -23.49 -2.09 6.90
N ASP A 81 -23.48 -2.70 8.09
CA ASP A 81 -23.16 -2.04 9.36
C ASP A 81 -21.76 -1.40 9.33
N THR A 82 -20.77 -2.12 8.81
CA THR A 82 -19.39 -1.62 8.67
C THR A 82 -19.34 -0.41 7.76
N LYS A 83 -20.01 -0.48 6.60
CA LYS A 83 -20.01 0.59 5.61
C LYS A 83 -20.70 1.85 6.15
N GLU A 84 -21.85 1.70 6.80
CA GLU A 84 -22.57 2.81 7.43
C GLU A 84 -21.75 3.44 8.55
N ALA A 85 -21.13 2.65 9.42
CA ALA A 85 -20.29 3.14 10.50
C ALA A 85 -19.11 3.99 9.97
N ILE A 86 -18.42 3.52 8.92
CA ILE A 86 -17.31 4.25 8.30
C ILE A 86 -17.79 5.57 7.70
N VAL A 87 -18.91 5.57 6.97
CA VAL A 87 -19.47 6.79 6.36
C VAL A 87 -19.88 7.78 7.44
N ASN A 88 -20.60 7.34 8.46
CA ASN A 88 -21.07 8.18 9.55
C ASN A 88 -19.90 8.79 10.34
N TYR A 89 -18.88 7.98 10.64
CA TYR A 89 -17.66 8.47 11.30
C TYR A 89 -16.92 9.49 10.43
N SER A 90 -16.75 9.22 9.13
CA SER A 90 -16.05 10.12 8.22
C SER A 90 -16.81 11.42 7.98
N ALA A 91 -18.15 11.39 7.98
CA ALA A 91 -18.98 12.58 7.81
C ALA A 91 -19.01 13.45 9.08
N SER A 92 -18.94 12.84 10.26
CA SER A 92 -18.94 13.54 11.56
C SER A 92 -17.54 13.99 12.00
N SER A 93 -16.50 13.27 11.59
CA SER A 93 -15.11 13.54 11.95
C SER A 93 -14.46 14.43 10.89
N GLY A 94 -14.62 15.74 11.02
CA GLY A 94 -13.76 16.69 10.32
C GLY A 94 -12.31 16.65 10.85
N PHE A 95 -11.35 17.13 10.08
CA PHE A 95 -10.00 17.37 10.56
C PHE A 95 -9.82 18.83 10.97
N HIS A 96 -9.37 19.05 12.20
CA HIS A 96 -8.96 20.38 12.64
C HIS A 96 -7.48 20.55 12.33
N TRP A 97 -7.18 21.41 11.37
CA TRP A 97 -5.80 21.70 11.00
C TRP A 97 -5.29 22.87 11.83
N HIS A 98 -4.36 22.58 12.74
CA HIS A 98 -3.71 23.60 13.56
C HIS A 98 -2.33 23.92 12.98
N PHE A 99 -2.08 25.20 12.68
CA PHE A 99 -0.74 25.68 12.34
C PHE A 99 -0.02 26.16 13.60
N ASN A 100 1.29 25.95 13.67
CA ASN A 100 2.10 26.62 14.68
C ASN A 100 2.05 28.15 14.43
N PRO A 101 2.01 28.99 15.48
CA PRO A 101 2.11 30.44 15.30
C PRO A 101 3.43 30.80 14.58
N PRO A 102 3.44 31.88 13.76
CA PRO A 102 4.65 32.30 13.07
C PRO A 102 5.76 32.62 14.08
N TYR A 103 6.99 32.18 13.77
CA TYR A 103 8.16 32.58 14.54
C TYR A 103 8.34 34.11 14.41
N SER A 104 8.39 34.79 15.56
CA SER A 104 8.85 36.17 15.71
C SER A 104 10.37 36.25 15.69
#